data_AF-Q5JFV2-F1
#
_entry.id   AF-Q5JFV2-F1
#
_cell.length_a   1.000
_cell.length_b   1.000
_cell.length_c   1.000
_cell.angle_alpha   90.00
_cell.angle_beta   90.00
_cell.angle_gamma   90.00
#
_symmetry.space_group_name_H-M   'P 1'
#
loop_
_entity.id
_entity.type
_entity.pdbx_description
1 polymer ?
#
loop_
_entity_poly.entity_id
_entity_poly.type
_entity_poly.pdbx_seq_one_letter_code
_entity_poly.pdbx_strand_id
1 'polypeptide(L)'
;MLGLPDVEVGGFRRAFELIKLKAPRRLVVVIDEFSYLLLADKNTPAVFQAIIDEKLDDRFFLILGGSLLGLMEGLMGYTNPLYGRRTAQLKLKPLGFFHVAEYFRDKPVETVVKIYSVTGGVPMYFRLFRGDDFGRELLETAFSSTSILYEEPEFILREELREVHRYYIILEAMASGKHRLSEIAHWAGIEAKDMPKYLRTLISLDLVRREVPVTESERSRKARYYLKDRFFEFWFRFVKPNRGRVEIGTFEMDWEAFNTYVGKAFEEISRQFLLELNKTNGLPFRFTKIGRWWHKKEEVDLVALNEREKKALFIEVKWKELGKGKRREF
;
A
#
# COMPACT_ATOMS: atom_id res chain seq x y z
N MET A 1 -32.80 19.22 2.08
CA MET A 1 -33.17 18.84 0.70
C MET A 1 -33.36 20.11 -0.11
N LEU A 2 -32.65 20.27 -1.23
CA LEU A 2 -32.47 21.57 -1.93
C LEU A 2 -33.69 22.07 -2.75
N GLY A 3 -34.88 21.47 -2.62
CA GLY A 3 -36.10 21.95 -3.31
C GLY A 3 -35.91 22.13 -4.82
N LEU A 4 -35.14 21.23 -5.44
CA LEU A 4 -34.87 21.29 -6.88
C LEU A 4 -36.09 20.70 -7.61
N PRO A 5 -36.59 21.34 -8.67
CA PRO A 5 -37.59 20.73 -9.55
C PRO A 5 -37.06 19.41 -10.14
N ASP A 6 -37.93 18.58 -10.71
CA ASP A 6 -37.51 17.49 -11.61
C ASP A 6 -36.83 18.11 -12.83
N VAL A 7 -35.53 18.37 -12.69
CA VAL A 7 -34.69 18.90 -13.75
C VAL A 7 -33.98 17.71 -14.36
N GLU A 8 -34.37 17.36 -15.58
CA GLU A 8 -33.57 16.46 -16.39
C GLU A 8 -32.25 17.16 -16.76
N VAL A 9 -31.14 16.57 -16.34
CA VAL A 9 -29.82 17.12 -16.60
C VAL A 9 -29.14 16.26 -17.67
N GLY A 10 -29.10 16.74 -18.91
CA GLY A 10 -28.51 16.02 -20.05
C GLY A 10 -26.98 15.86 -20.04
N GLY A 11 -26.30 16.15 -18.92
CA GLY A 11 -24.86 15.94 -18.77
C GLY A 11 -24.17 16.84 -17.73
N PHE A 12 -22.92 16.53 -17.42
CA PHE A 12 -22.17 17.19 -16.35
C PHE A 12 -22.05 18.71 -16.51
N ARG A 13 -21.83 19.24 -17.73
CA ARG A 13 -21.73 20.71 -17.93
C ARG A 13 -23.00 21.43 -17.48
N ARG A 14 -24.18 20.90 -17.84
CA ARG A 14 -25.47 21.46 -17.41
C ARG A 14 -25.69 21.29 -15.91
N ALA A 15 -25.26 20.16 -15.35
CA ALA A 15 -25.31 19.92 -13.91
C ALA A 15 -24.57 21.01 -13.14
N PHE A 16 -23.30 21.26 -13.50
CA PHE A 16 -22.46 22.25 -12.84
C PHE A 16 -22.95 23.69 -13.04
N GLU A 17 -23.55 24.00 -14.19
CA GLU A 17 -24.19 25.29 -14.42
C GLU A 17 -25.38 25.53 -13.49
N LEU A 18 -26.25 24.52 -13.32
CA LEU A 18 -27.38 24.60 -12.39
C LEU A 18 -26.91 24.70 -10.94
N ILE A 19 -25.88 23.93 -10.57
CA ILE A 19 -25.26 24.01 -9.24
C ILE A 19 -24.73 25.42 -8.99
N LYS A 20 -24.04 26.04 -9.96
CA LYS A 20 -23.54 27.43 -9.86
C LYS A 20 -24.65 28.44 -9.61
N LEU A 21 -25.75 28.35 -10.35
CA LEU A 21 -26.90 29.24 -10.19
C LEU A 21 -27.58 29.09 -8.82
N LYS A 22 -27.50 27.91 -8.22
CA LYS A 22 -28.14 27.58 -6.94
C LYS A 22 -27.20 27.59 -5.74
N ALA A 23 -25.92 27.93 -5.91
CA ALA A 23 -24.92 27.95 -4.84
C ALA A 23 -24.78 29.35 -4.22
N PRO A 24 -25.42 29.66 -3.07
CA PRO A 24 -25.33 30.97 -2.43
C PRO A 24 -24.02 31.20 -1.66
N ARG A 25 -23.20 30.16 -1.46
CA ARG A 25 -21.95 30.17 -0.66
C ARG A 25 -20.94 29.19 -1.25
N ARG A 26 -19.76 29.10 -0.63
CA ARG A 26 -18.74 28.09 -0.96
C ARG A 26 -19.35 26.68 -0.95
N LEU A 27 -19.08 25.90 -1.99
CA LEU A 27 -19.61 24.56 -2.23
C LEU A 27 -18.47 23.57 -2.47
N VAL A 28 -18.55 22.42 -1.81
CA VAL A 28 -17.68 21.27 -2.08
C VAL A 28 -18.46 20.30 -2.97
N VAL A 29 -17.86 19.90 -4.09
CA VAL A 29 -18.40 18.87 -4.98
C VAL A 29 -17.43 17.70 -4.96
N VAL A 30 -17.90 16.53 -4.53
CA VAL A 30 -17.11 15.30 -4.51
C VAL A 30 -17.68 14.36 -5.55
N ILE A 31 -16.82 13.93 -6.48
CA ILE A 31 -17.12 12.85 -7.41
C ILE A 31 -16.26 11.68 -6.98
N ASP A 32 -16.90 10.76 -6.27
CA ASP A 32 -16.27 9.50 -5.89
C ASP A 32 -16.23 8.56 -7.11
N GLU A 33 -15.19 7.74 -7.18
CA GLU A 33 -14.92 6.84 -8.30
C GLU A 33 -14.98 7.48 -9.70
N PHE A 34 -14.37 8.66 -9.85
CA PHE A 34 -14.15 9.33 -11.13
C PHE A 34 -13.45 8.43 -12.17
N SER A 35 -12.65 7.47 -11.70
CA SER A 35 -12.05 6.38 -12.47
C SER A 35 -13.05 5.64 -13.37
N TYR A 36 -14.27 5.37 -12.89
CA TYR A 36 -15.28 4.67 -13.71
C TYR A 36 -15.82 5.56 -14.83
N LEU A 37 -15.89 6.88 -14.65
CA LEU A 37 -16.26 7.81 -15.73
C LEU A 37 -15.19 7.81 -16.84
N LEU A 38 -13.91 7.70 -16.47
CA LEU A 38 -12.81 7.59 -17.44
C LEU A 38 -12.87 6.31 -18.27
N LEU A 39 -13.38 5.21 -17.69
CA LEU A 39 -13.60 3.95 -18.41
C LEU A 39 -14.81 4.02 -19.34
N ALA A 40 -15.90 4.64 -18.87
CA ALA A 40 -17.15 4.73 -19.61
C ALA A 40 -17.05 5.69 -20.81
N ASP A 41 -16.41 6.84 -20.65
CA ASP A 41 -16.25 7.85 -21.70
C ASP A 41 -14.86 8.49 -21.68
N LYS A 42 -14.12 8.30 -22.78
CA LYS A 42 -12.79 8.88 -23.00
C LYS A 42 -12.81 10.40 -23.10
N ASN A 43 -13.98 11.01 -23.37
CA ASN A 43 -14.15 12.45 -23.44
C ASN A 43 -14.35 13.10 -22.05
N THR A 44 -14.52 12.29 -21.00
CA THR A 44 -14.70 12.77 -19.61
C THR A 44 -13.67 13.84 -19.20
N PRO A 45 -12.35 13.68 -19.43
CA PRO A 45 -11.38 14.71 -19.07
C PRO A 45 -11.63 16.07 -19.76
N ALA A 46 -12.04 16.07 -21.03
CA ALA A 46 -12.32 17.30 -21.77
C ALA A 46 -13.62 17.97 -21.29
N VAL A 47 -14.64 17.18 -20.95
CA VAL A 47 -15.88 17.68 -20.33
C VAL A 47 -15.56 18.38 -19.00
N PHE A 48 -14.74 17.74 -18.15
CA PHE A 48 -14.35 18.31 -16.86
C PHE A 48 -13.38 19.48 -16.98
N GLN A 49 -12.52 19.51 -18.00
CA GLN A 49 -11.75 20.70 -18.35
C GLN A 49 -12.68 21.89 -18.59
N ALA A 50 -13.69 21.75 -19.45
CA ALA A 50 -14.62 22.83 -19.73
C ALA A 50 -15.43 23.27 -18.50
N ILE A 51 -15.77 22.33 -17.59
CA ILE A 51 -16.43 22.65 -16.32
C ILE A 51 -15.52 23.51 -15.45
N ILE A 52 -14.26 23.09 -15.27
CA ILE A 52 -13.28 23.80 -14.43
C ILE A 52 -13.01 25.20 -14.98
N ASP A 53 -12.78 25.30 -16.29
CA ASP A 53 -12.35 26.55 -16.93
C ASP A 53 -13.50 27.57 -17.08
N GLU A 54 -14.73 27.12 -17.34
CA GLU A 54 -15.84 28.03 -17.69
C GLU A 54 -16.91 28.15 -16.59
N LYS A 55 -17.10 27.11 -15.78
CA LYS A 55 -18.23 27.02 -14.84
C LYS A 55 -17.80 27.21 -13.40
N LEU A 56 -16.68 26.64 -12.96
CA LEU A 56 -16.23 26.80 -11.58
C LEU A 56 -15.67 28.21 -11.32
N ASP A 57 -15.88 28.71 -10.11
CA ASP A 57 -15.26 29.92 -9.58
C ASP A 57 -14.72 29.66 -8.16
N ASP A 58 -14.22 30.69 -7.48
CA ASP A 58 -13.59 30.62 -6.15
C ASP A 58 -14.49 30.03 -5.05
N ARG A 59 -15.81 29.98 -5.29
CA ARG A 59 -16.76 29.33 -4.39
C ARG A 59 -16.70 27.81 -4.48
N PHE A 60 -16.09 27.22 -5.49
CA PHE A 60 -16.10 25.78 -5.70
C PHE A 60 -14.83 25.10 -5.20
N PHE A 61 -15.02 23.93 -4.58
CA PHE A 61 -13.94 22.98 -4.30
C PHE A 61 -14.32 21.62 -4.87
N LEU A 62 -13.70 21.24 -6.00
CA LEU A 62 -13.95 19.97 -6.67
C LEU A 62 -12.95 18.91 -6.20
N ILE A 63 -13.47 17.79 -5.72
CA ILE A 63 -12.69 16.60 -5.35
C ILE A 63 -13.05 15.49 -6.34
N LEU A 64 -12.05 14.97 -7.04
CA LEU A 64 -12.15 13.80 -7.90
C LEU A 64 -11.43 12.65 -7.22
N GLY A 65 -12.20 11.69 -6.69
CA GLY A 65 -11.69 10.47 -6.06
C GLY A 65 -11.68 9.31 -7.06
N GLY A 66 -10.86 8.30 -6.82
CA GLY A 66 -10.85 7.08 -7.62
C GLY A 66 -9.88 6.04 -7.07
N SER A 67 -10.32 4.79 -7.02
CA SER A 67 -9.53 3.66 -6.54
C SER A 67 -8.57 3.12 -7.60
N LEU A 68 -8.91 3.22 -8.90
CA LEU A 68 -8.08 2.75 -10.02
C LEU A 68 -6.85 3.65 -10.23
N LEU A 69 -5.76 3.32 -9.55
CA LEU A 69 -4.56 4.14 -9.49
C LEU A 69 -3.97 4.41 -10.88
N GLY A 70 -3.94 3.40 -11.74
CA GLY A 70 -3.38 3.55 -13.10
C GLY A 70 -4.12 4.61 -13.93
N LEU A 71 -5.45 4.69 -13.81
CA LEU A 71 -6.26 5.69 -14.51
C LEU A 71 -6.08 7.08 -13.90
N MET A 72 -6.08 7.16 -12.58
CA MET A 72 -5.91 8.43 -11.85
C MET A 72 -4.51 9.03 -12.08
N GLU A 73 -3.45 8.21 -12.15
CA GLU A 73 -2.11 8.64 -12.53
C GLU A 73 -2.06 9.11 -14.00
N GLY A 74 -2.84 8.50 -14.89
CA GLY A 74 -2.98 8.92 -16.29
C GLY A 74 -3.49 10.35 -16.46
N LEU A 75 -4.28 10.87 -15.52
CA LEU A 75 -4.72 12.27 -15.50
C LEU A 75 -3.57 13.26 -15.31
N MET A 76 -2.41 12.78 -14.85
CA MET A 76 -1.22 13.60 -14.63
C MET A 76 -0.34 13.75 -15.88
N GLY A 77 -0.68 13.06 -16.98
CA GLY A 77 0.06 13.18 -18.24
C GLY A 77 -0.09 14.55 -18.87
N TYR A 78 1.00 15.10 -19.44
CA TYR A 78 1.03 16.43 -20.05
C TYR A 78 -0.03 16.64 -21.15
N THR A 79 -0.38 15.57 -21.86
CA THR A 79 -1.38 15.59 -22.93
C THR A 79 -2.82 15.46 -22.43
N ASN A 80 -3.03 15.24 -21.12
CA ASN A 80 -4.37 15.07 -20.56
C ASN A 80 -5.07 16.45 -20.43
N PRO A 81 -6.34 16.58 -20.82
CA PRO A 81 -7.15 17.79 -20.63
C PRO A 81 -7.12 18.40 -19.21
N LEU A 82 -7.03 17.56 -18.17
CA LEU A 82 -7.01 17.99 -16.78
C LEU A 82 -5.59 18.36 -16.29
N TYR A 83 -4.57 18.22 -17.13
CA TYR A 83 -3.20 18.60 -16.78
C TYR A 83 -3.12 20.09 -16.42
N GLY A 84 -2.38 20.40 -15.35
CA GLY A 84 -2.18 21.77 -14.85
C GLY A 84 -3.38 22.40 -14.11
N ARG A 85 -4.53 21.72 -14.03
CA ARG A 85 -5.76 22.26 -13.39
C ARG A 85 -5.97 21.83 -11.94
N ARG A 86 -5.20 20.85 -11.46
CA ARG A 86 -5.24 20.41 -10.06
C ARG A 86 -4.50 21.41 -9.16
N THR A 87 -5.12 21.75 -8.03
CA THR A 87 -4.51 22.60 -6.99
C THR A 87 -3.92 21.80 -5.84
N ALA A 88 -4.40 20.57 -5.64
CA ALA A 88 -3.91 19.64 -4.63
C ALA A 88 -4.02 18.19 -5.12
N GLN A 89 -3.23 17.30 -4.52
CA GLN A 89 -3.27 15.86 -4.75
C GLN A 89 -3.01 15.13 -3.44
N LEU A 90 -3.85 14.15 -3.14
CA LEU A 90 -3.72 13.32 -1.96
C LEU A 90 -3.79 11.84 -2.36
N LYS A 91 -2.65 11.14 -2.31
CA LYS A 91 -2.61 9.67 -2.39
C LYS A 91 -2.77 9.14 -0.96
N LEU A 92 -3.95 8.66 -0.62
CA LEU A 92 -4.20 8.03 0.67
C LEU A 92 -3.35 6.76 0.78
N LYS A 93 -2.64 6.61 1.90
CA LYS A 93 -1.80 5.44 2.19
C LYS A 93 -2.40 4.68 3.38
N PRO A 94 -2.09 3.38 3.53
CA PRO A 94 -2.40 2.66 4.75
C PRO A 94 -1.87 3.38 5.98
N LEU A 95 -2.55 3.19 7.11
CA LEU A 95 -2.14 3.78 8.38
C LEU A 95 -0.82 3.16 8.87
N GLY A 96 0.03 3.99 9.47
CA GLY A 96 1.21 3.51 10.19
C GLY A 96 0.84 2.70 11.44
N PHE A 97 1.79 1.91 11.94
CA PHE A 97 1.62 1.05 13.11
C PHE A 97 1.09 1.80 14.32
N PHE A 98 1.57 3.02 14.58
CA PHE A 98 1.15 3.80 15.75
C PHE A 98 -0.34 4.14 15.76
N HIS A 99 -0.94 4.43 14.59
CA HIS A 99 -2.38 4.68 14.51
C HIS A 99 -3.18 3.39 14.73
N VAL A 100 -2.66 2.24 14.26
CA VAL A 100 -3.30 0.94 14.51
C VAL A 100 -3.15 0.54 15.99
N ALA A 101 -2.00 0.81 16.60
CA ALA A 101 -1.77 0.64 18.03
C ALA A 101 -2.68 1.53 18.88
N GLU A 102 -2.92 2.77 18.45
CA GLU A 102 -3.90 3.67 19.08
C GLU A 102 -5.33 3.14 18.98
N TYR A 103 -5.72 2.61 17.80
CA TYR A 103 -7.03 1.97 17.61
C TYR A 103 -7.23 0.77 18.55
N PHE A 104 -6.18 -0.04 18.76
CA PHE A 104 -6.18 -1.20 19.66
C PHE A 104 -5.50 -0.91 21.01
N ARG A 105 -5.59 0.31 21.53
CA ARG A 105 -4.88 0.73 22.76
C ARG A 105 -5.12 -0.15 23.98
N ASP A 106 -6.28 -0.80 24.05
CA ASP A 106 -6.70 -1.65 25.16
C ASP A 106 -6.31 -3.13 24.96
N LYS A 107 -5.53 -3.44 23.91
CA LYS A 107 -5.09 -4.81 23.57
C LYS A 107 -3.59 -4.99 23.81
N PRO A 108 -3.12 -6.24 24.03
CA PRO A 108 -1.69 -6.52 24.13
C PRO A 108 -0.95 -6.07 22.86
N VAL A 109 0.18 -5.38 23.02
CA VAL A 109 0.95 -4.86 21.88
C VAL A 109 1.36 -5.96 20.91
N GLU A 110 1.61 -7.17 21.42
CA GLU A 110 1.94 -8.34 20.60
C GLU A 110 0.80 -8.69 19.63
N THR A 111 -0.45 -8.66 20.12
CA THR A 111 -1.64 -8.85 19.29
C THR A 111 -1.74 -7.78 18.22
N VAL A 112 -1.48 -6.51 18.56
CA VAL A 112 -1.53 -5.40 17.59
C VAL A 112 -0.43 -5.56 16.52
N VAL A 113 0.78 -5.99 16.91
CA VAL A 113 1.85 -6.32 15.96
C VAL A 113 1.41 -7.43 14.99
N LYS A 114 0.77 -8.49 15.48
CA LYS A 114 0.25 -9.58 14.64
C LYS A 114 -0.85 -9.10 13.69
N ILE A 115 -1.82 -8.33 14.16
CA ILE A 115 -2.88 -7.72 13.33
C ILE A 115 -2.28 -6.81 12.27
N TYR A 116 -1.35 -5.93 12.64
CA TYR A 116 -0.68 -5.03 11.70
C TYR A 116 0.14 -5.80 10.66
N SER A 117 0.79 -6.89 11.09
CA SER A 117 1.56 -7.75 10.19
C SER A 117 0.68 -8.35 9.11
N VAL A 118 -0.55 -8.76 9.42
CA VAL A 118 -1.50 -9.28 8.44
C VAL A 118 -2.10 -8.15 7.58
N THR A 119 -2.51 -7.04 8.20
CA THR A 119 -3.42 -6.07 7.56
C THR A 119 -2.73 -4.86 6.94
N GLY A 120 -1.46 -4.63 7.27
CA GLY A 120 -0.67 -3.51 6.72
C GLY A 120 -1.18 -2.11 7.07
N GLY A 121 -2.13 -1.99 8.00
CA GLY A 121 -2.75 -0.72 8.39
C GLY A 121 -3.87 -0.25 7.48
N VAL A 122 -4.42 -1.12 6.62
CA VAL A 122 -5.64 -0.81 5.86
C VAL A 122 -6.85 -0.84 6.81
N PRO A 123 -7.61 0.27 6.95
CA PRO A 123 -8.72 0.35 7.91
C PRO A 123 -9.79 -0.71 7.75
N MET A 124 -10.18 -1.05 6.51
CA MET A 124 -11.17 -2.10 6.27
C MET A 124 -10.70 -3.45 6.83
N TYR A 125 -9.42 -3.79 6.65
CA TYR A 125 -8.89 -5.10 7.05
C TYR A 125 -8.73 -5.22 8.56
N PHE A 126 -8.10 -4.24 9.23
CA PHE A 126 -7.88 -4.38 10.67
C PHE A 126 -9.15 -4.23 11.51
N ARG A 127 -10.20 -3.57 11.00
CA ARG A 127 -11.50 -3.49 11.67
C ARG A 127 -12.25 -4.83 11.75
N LEU A 128 -11.81 -5.84 11.00
CA LEU A 128 -12.35 -7.20 11.10
C LEU A 128 -11.82 -7.94 12.33
N PHE A 129 -10.80 -7.41 12.99
CA PHE A 129 -10.23 -7.97 14.21
C PHE A 129 -10.77 -7.23 15.44
N ARG A 130 -11.11 -8.00 16.48
CA ARG A 130 -11.38 -7.48 17.83
C ARG A 130 -10.10 -7.45 18.66
N GLY A 131 -9.15 -8.34 18.36
CA GLY A 131 -7.90 -8.50 19.10
C GLY A 131 -8.05 -9.27 20.41
N ASP A 132 -9.13 -10.05 20.57
CA ASP A 132 -9.38 -10.89 21.74
C ASP A 132 -8.73 -12.26 21.57
N ASP A 133 -8.99 -12.90 20.44
CA ASP A 133 -8.37 -14.16 20.03
C ASP A 133 -7.86 -14.01 18.59
N PHE A 134 -6.63 -13.53 18.48
CA PHE A 134 -6.00 -13.31 17.18
C PHE A 134 -6.02 -14.56 16.30
N GLY A 135 -5.77 -15.73 16.87
CA GLY A 135 -5.63 -16.96 16.11
C GLY A 135 -6.94 -17.34 15.44
N ARG A 136 -8.01 -17.37 16.24
CA ARG A 136 -9.37 -17.62 15.75
C ARG A 136 -9.84 -16.54 14.77
N GLU A 137 -9.67 -15.26 15.12
CA GLU A 137 -10.09 -14.14 14.28
C GLU A 137 -9.37 -14.16 12.92
N LEU A 138 -8.08 -14.52 12.89
CA LEU A 138 -7.35 -14.68 11.63
C LEU A 138 -7.95 -15.76 10.74
N LEU A 139 -8.32 -16.91 11.30
CA LEU A 139 -8.94 -18.00 10.55
C LEU A 139 -10.31 -17.59 10.00
N GLU A 140 -11.14 -16.95 10.83
CA GLU A 140 -12.46 -16.44 10.43
C GLU A 140 -12.35 -15.34 9.35
N THR A 141 -11.35 -14.47 9.44
CA THR A 141 -11.22 -13.31 8.55
C THR A 141 -10.44 -13.58 7.28
N ALA A 142 -9.45 -14.47 7.24
CA ALA A 142 -8.61 -14.68 6.06
C ALA A 142 -8.63 -16.12 5.52
N PHE A 143 -9.11 -17.09 6.29
CA PHE A 143 -9.18 -18.51 5.91
C PHE A 143 -10.60 -19.06 5.96
N SER A 144 -11.55 -18.23 5.55
CA SER A 144 -12.95 -18.60 5.34
C SER A 144 -13.34 -18.20 3.93
N SER A 145 -13.91 -19.13 3.16
CA SER A 145 -14.36 -18.88 1.77
C SER A 145 -15.47 -17.83 1.67
N THR A 146 -16.13 -17.50 2.79
CA THR A 146 -17.17 -16.47 2.88
C THR A 146 -16.63 -15.11 3.34
N SER A 147 -15.35 -15.04 3.72
CA SER A 147 -14.75 -13.80 4.19
C SER A 147 -14.31 -12.91 3.03
N ILE A 148 -14.49 -11.60 3.20
CA ILE A 148 -14.09 -10.57 2.23
C ILE A 148 -12.59 -10.64 1.90
N LEU A 149 -11.73 -10.90 2.90
CA LEU A 149 -10.29 -10.93 2.69
C LEU A 149 -9.81 -12.18 1.92
N TYR A 150 -10.65 -13.21 1.79
CA TYR A 150 -10.26 -14.46 1.13
C TYR A 150 -9.99 -14.26 -0.37
N GLU A 151 -10.75 -13.40 -1.05
CA GLU A 151 -10.61 -13.11 -2.49
C GLU A 151 -10.02 -11.71 -2.78
N GLU A 152 -9.82 -10.89 -1.75
CA GLU A 152 -9.50 -9.46 -1.89
C GLU A 152 -8.32 -9.17 -2.84
N PRO A 153 -7.15 -9.84 -2.75
CA PRO A 153 -6.05 -9.52 -3.67
C PRO A 153 -6.35 -9.93 -5.12
N GLU A 154 -7.15 -11.00 -5.34
CA GLU A 154 -7.56 -11.36 -6.70
C GLU A 154 -8.53 -10.34 -7.28
N PHE A 155 -9.46 -9.84 -6.47
CA PHE A 155 -10.39 -8.80 -6.86
C PHE A 155 -9.65 -7.52 -7.29
N ILE A 156 -8.78 -6.99 -6.42
CA ILE A 156 -7.98 -5.78 -6.70
C ILE A 156 -7.13 -5.94 -7.97
N LEU A 157 -6.47 -7.09 -8.15
CA LEU A 157 -5.64 -7.32 -9.33
C LEU A 157 -6.46 -7.36 -10.62
N ARG A 158 -7.68 -7.92 -10.60
CA ARG A 158 -8.56 -7.96 -11.78
C ARG A 158 -9.09 -6.58 -12.15
N GLU A 159 -9.32 -5.70 -11.18
CA GLU A 159 -9.75 -4.33 -11.44
C GLU A 159 -8.62 -3.47 -12.04
N GLU A 160 -7.39 -3.64 -11.57
CA GLU A 160 -6.24 -2.82 -11.99
C GLU A 160 -5.54 -3.33 -13.26
N LEU A 161 -5.60 -4.64 -13.55
CA LEU A 161 -4.80 -5.29 -14.59
C LEU A 161 -5.66 -6.05 -15.60
N ARG A 162 -5.43 -5.77 -16.89
CA ARG A 162 -6.05 -6.52 -17.99
C ARG A 162 -5.57 -7.97 -18.10
N GLU A 163 -4.26 -8.20 -17.93
CA GLU A 163 -3.66 -9.55 -17.97
C GLU A 163 -3.09 -9.94 -16.60
N VAL A 164 -3.92 -10.50 -15.74
CA VAL A 164 -3.58 -10.75 -14.33
C VAL A 164 -2.52 -11.85 -14.16
N HIS A 165 -2.54 -12.90 -14.98
CA HIS A 165 -1.78 -14.13 -14.73
C HIS A 165 -0.27 -13.92 -14.54
N ARG A 166 0.38 -13.13 -15.40
CA ARG A 166 1.84 -12.89 -15.30
C ARG A 166 2.20 -12.07 -14.06
N TYR A 167 1.41 -11.04 -13.75
CA TYR A 167 1.62 -10.23 -12.55
C TYR A 167 1.41 -11.05 -11.29
N TYR A 168 0.40 -11.92 -11.29
CA TYR A 168 0.09 -12.82 -10.20
C TYR A 168 1.29 -13.70 -9.82
N ILE A 169 1.91 -14.36 -10.81
CA ILE A 169 3.09 -15.23 -10.59
C ILE A 169 4.29 -14.41 -10.09
N ILE A 170 4.46 -13.17 -10.57
CA ILE A 170 5.53 -12.27 -10.11
C ILE A 170 5.35 -11.92 -8.62
N LEU A 171 4.12 -11.62 -8.19
CA LEU A 171 3.81 -11.31 -6.80
C LEU A 171 4.01 -12.54 -5.91
N GLU A 172 3.58 -13.72 -6.37
CA GLU A 172 3.79 -15.00 -5.69
C GLU A 172 5.28 -15.32 -5.51
N ALA A 173 6.12 -15.08 -6.53
CA ALA A 173 7.56 -15.24 -6.44
C ALA A 173 8.15 -14.39 -5.31
N MET A 174 7.71 -13.13 -5.19
CA MET A 174 8.17 -12.23 -4.14
C MET A 174 7.70 -12.65 -2.74
N ALA A 175 6.45 -13.07 -2.61
CA ALA A 175 5.92 -13.63 -1.35
C ALA A 175 6.67 -14.90 -0.91
N SER A 176 7.13 -15.68 -1.88
CA SER A 176 7.96 -16.88 -1.69
C SER A 176 9.45 -16.57 -1.43
N GLY A 177 9.81 -15.31 -1.24
CA GLY A 177 11.17 -14.88 -0.88
C GLY A 177 12.13 -14.66 -2.05
N LYS A 178 11.64 -14.61 -3.30
CA LYS A 178 12.45 -14.23 -4.47
C LYS A 178 12.49 -12.72 -4.57
N HIS A 179 13.65 -12.12 -4.33
CA HIS A 179 13.77 -10.66 -4.24
C HIS A 179 14.68 -10.08 -5.31
N ARG A 180 15.52 -10.88 -5.98
CA ARG A 180 16.34 -10.41 -7.10
C ARG A 180 15.58 -10.52 -8.41
N LEU A 181 15.82 -9.58 -9.33
CA LEU A 181 15.18 -9.57 -10.65
C LEU A 181 15.31 -10.92 -11.38
N SER A 182 16.51 -11.52 -11.36
CA SER A 182 16.78 -12.81 -11.99
C SER A 182 16.03 -13.97 -11.34
N GLU A 183 15.87 -13.96 -10.02
CA GLU A 183 15.15 -14.99 -9.27
C GLU A 183 13.65 -14.93 -9.58
N ILE A 184 13.10 -13.71 -9.61
CA ILE A 184 11.69 -13.45 -9.93
C ILE A 184 11.40 -13.83 -11.39
N ALA A 185 12.29 -13.43 -12.31
CA ALA A 185 12.20 -13.77 -13.74
C ALA A 185 12.20 -15.28 -13.98
N HIS A 186 13.15 -15.99 -13.36
CA HIS A 186 13.23 -17.44 -13.44
C HIS A 186 11.96 -18.12 -12.87
N TRP A 187 11.50 -17.71 -11.68
CA TRP A 187 10.27 -18.25 -11.08
C TRP A 187 9.06 -18.05 -11.98
N ALA A 188 8.91 -16.85 -12.55
CA ALA A 188 7.77 -16.50 -13.37
C ALA A 188 7.80 -17.06 -14.80
N GLY A 189 8.89 -17.73 -15.21
CA GLY A 189 9.08 -18.16 -16.60
C GLY A 189 9.13 -16.97 -17.58
N ILE A 190 9.63 -15.81 -17.12
CA ILE A 190 9.72 -14.59 -17.91
C ILE A 190 11.20 -14.28 -18.15
N GLU A 191 11.54 -13.97 -19.40
CA GLU A 191 12.88 -13.50 -19.76
C GLU A 191 13.31 -12.29 -18.91
N ALA A 192 14.54 -12.31 -18.38
CA ALA A 192 15.01 -11.26 -17.48
C ALA A 192 14.99 -9.86 -18.12
N LYS A 193 15.17 -9.76 -19.44
CA LYS A 193 15.07 -8.50 -20.21
C LYS A 193 13.65 -7.90 -20.23
N ASP A 194 12.63 -8.74 -20.09
CA ASP A 194 11.22 -8.35 -20.12
C ASP A 194 10.69 -7.99 -18.74
N MET A 195 11.28 -8.53 -17.67
CA MET A 195 10.87 -8.30 -16.28
C MET A 195 10.74 -6.81 -15.87
N PRO A 196 11.62 -5.88 -16.30
CA PRO A 196 11.49 -4.46 -15.97
C PRO A 196 10.14 -3.85 -16.35
N LYS A 197 9.45 -4.33 -17.40
CA LYS A 197 8.14 -3.78 -17.78
C LYS A 197 7.07 -4.13 -16.75
N TYR A 198 7.07 -5.38 -16.26
CA TYR A 198 6.13 -5.84 -15.26
C TYR A 198 6.38 -5.17 -13.90
N LEU A 199 7.64 -5.08 -13.49
CA LEU A 199 8.01 -4.41 -12.25
C LEU A 199 7.63 -2.93 -12.26
N ARG A 200 7.78 -2.23 -13.39
CA ARG A 200 7.33 -0.83 -13.50
C ARG A 200 5.82 -0.69 -13.27
N THR A 201 5.00 -1.55 -13.88
CA THR A 201 3.55 -1.54 -13.66
C THR A 201 3.19 -1.83 -12.21
N LEU A 202 3.80 -2.85 -11.58
CA LEU A 202 3.52 -3.18 -10.18
C LEU A 202 3.99 -2.09 -9.22
N ILE A 203 5.05 -1.36 -9.55
CA ILE A 203 5.53 -0.21 -8.78
C ILE A 203 4.57 0.98 -8.94
N SER A 204 4.06 1.27 -10.14
CA SER A 204 3.08 2.35 -10.33
C SER A 204 1.75 2.07 -9.61
N LEU A 205 1.31 0.81 -9.62
CA LEU A 205 0.15 0.36 -8.83
C LEU A 205 0.41 0.32 -7.32
N ASP A 206 1.60 0.69 -6.85
CA ASP A 206 2.00 0.69 -5.45
C ASP A 206 1.98 -0.71 -4.77
N LEU A 207 1.96 -1.78 -5.57
CA LEU A 207 1.95 -3.18 -5.10
C LEU A 207 3.36 -3.69 -4.81
N VAL A 208 4.36 -3.20 -5.53
CA VAL A 208 5.77 -3.58 -5.39
C VAL A 208 6.61 -2.37 -5.07
N ARG A 209 7.57 -2.54 -4.17
CA ARG A 209 8.63 -1.57 -3.90
C ARG A 209 9.98 -2.12 -4.35
N ARG A 210 10.78 -1.23 -4.93
CA ARG A 210 12.19 -1.49 -5.23
C ARG A 210 13.05 -0.91 -4.12
N GLU A 211 13.98 -1.71 -3.62
CA GLU A 211 14.89 -1.32 -2.56
C GLU A 211 16.34 -1.55 -2.97
N VAL A 212 17.23 -0.66 -2.55
CA VAL A 212 18.69 -0.78 -2.72
C VAL A 212 19.34 -0.65 -1.34
N PRO A 213 20.57 -1.16 -1.13
CA PRO A 213 21.27 -0.94 0.12
C PRO A 213 21.31 0.55 0.44
N VAL A 214 21.16 0.92 1.72
CA VAL A 214 21.08 2.32 2.13
C VAL A 214 22.32 3.14 1.71
N THR A 215 23.46 2.50 1.45
CA THR A 215 24.70 3.14 0.98
C THR A 215 24.80 3.27 -0.54
N GLU A 216 23.83 2.77 -1.30
CA GLU A 216 23.86 2.74 -2.76
C GLU A 216 22.95 3.83 -3.37
N SER A 217 23.21 4.15 -4.64
CA SER A 217 22.35 5.05 -5.41
C SER A 217 21.08 4.32 -5.88
N GLU A 218 20.04 5.09 -6.18
CA GLU A 218 18.78 4.53 -6.69
C GLU A 218 18.97 3.73 -7.98
N ARG A 219 20.02 3.99 -8.77
CA ARG A 219 20.31 3.27 -10.03
C ARG A 219 21.05 1.95 -9.82
N SER A 220 21.34 1.55 -8.58
CA SER A 220 22.15 0.36 -8.30
C SER A 220 21.54 -0.93 -8.87
N ARG A 221 22.41 -1.79 -9.40
CA ARG A 221 22.03 -3.14 -9.87
C ARG A 221 21.84 -4.13 -8.73
N LYS A 222 22.21 -3.76 -7.49
CA LYS A 222 22.01 -4.58 -6.27
C LYS A 222 20.57 -4.52 -5.74
N ALA A 223 19.65 -3.99 -6.53
CA ALA A 223 18.27 -3.79 -6.11
C ALA A 223 17.55 -5.10 -5.84
N ARG A 224 16.68 -5.07 -4.84
CA ARG A 224 15.74 -6.12 -4.48
C ARG A 224 14.30 -5.59 -4.60
N TYR A 225 13.36 -6.48 -4.87
CA TYR A 225 11.95 -6.16 -5.05
C TYR A 225 11.12 -6.89 -4.01
N TYR A 226 10.20 -6.17 -3.39
CA TYR A 226 9.37 -6.64 -2.29
C TYR A 226 7.92 -6.23 -2.54
N LEU A 227 6.99 -7.06 -2.07
CA LEU A 227 5.60 -6.66 -1.95
C LEU A 227 5.51 -5.48 -0.97
N LYS A 228 4.88 -4.39 -1.41
CA LYS A 228 4.74 -3.19 -0.60
C LYS A 228 3.61 -3.36 0.42
N ASP A 229 2.47 -3.84 -0.05
CA ASP A 229 1.30 -4.13 0.78
C ASP A 229 1.52 -5.40 1.60
N ARG A 230 1.31 -5.30 2.92
CA ARG A 230 1.53 -6.43 3.85
C ARG A 230 0.48 -7.52 3.69
N PHE A 231 -0.77 -7.14 3.44
CA PHE A 231 -1.86 -8.07 3.26
C PHE A 231 -1.70 -8.86 1.96
N PHE A 232 -1.24 -8.23 0.88
CA PHE A 232 -0.82 -8.97 -0.33
C PHE A 232 0.29 -9.98 -0.01
N GLU A 233 1.34 -9.58 0.71
CA GLU A 233 2.41 -10.50 1.10
C GLU A 233 1.90 -11.67 1.96
N PHE A 234 1.05 -11.38 2.94
CA PHE A 234 0.42 -12.38 3.79
C PHE A 234 -0.43 -13.35 2.96
N TRP A 235 -1.29 -12.82 2.10
CA TRP A 235 -2.25 -13.61 1.34
C TRP A 235 -1.56 -14.53 0.33
N PHE A 236 -0.59 -14.02 -0.44
CA PHE A 236 0.18 -14.86 -1.37
C PHE A 236 1.03 -15.92 -0.66
N ARG A 237 1.45 -15.66 0.58
CA ARG A 237 2.28 -16.59 1.35
C ARG A 237 1.47 -17.66 2.08
N PHE A 238 0.32 -17.31 2.63
CA PHE A 238 -0.44 -18.20 3.53
C PHE A 238 -1.80 -18.59 2.97
N VAL A 239 -2.59 -17.64 2.46
CA VAL A 239 -3.96 -17.91 2.00
C VAL A 239 -3.95 -18.64 0.66
N LYS A 240 -3.30 -18.07 -0.36
CA LYS A 240 -3.30 -18.63 -1.72
C LYS A 240 -2.84 -20.09 -1.78
N PRO A 241 -1.69 -20.48 -1.20
CA PRO A 241 -1.21 -21.86 -1.30
C PRO A 241 -2.12 -22.87 -0.59
N ASN A 242 -2.98 -22.41 0.33
CA ASN A 242 -3.82 -23.26 1.16
C ASN A 242 -5.31 -23.20 0.81
N ARG A 243 -5.72 -22.47 -0.23
CA ARG A 243 -7.14 -22.34 -0.64
C ARG A 243 -7.88 -23.68 -0.74
N GLY A 244 -7.27 -24.66 -1.42
CA GLY A 244 -7.88 -25.99 -1.55
C GLY A 244 -8.10 -26.68 -0.19
N ARG A 245 -7.19 -26.52 0.78
CA ARG A 245 -7.34 -27.06 2.13
C ARG A 245 -8.40 -26.31 2.93
N VAL A 246 -8.50 -25.00 2.75
CA VAL A 246 -9.53 -24.15 3.37
C VAL A 246 -10.92 -24.57 2.89
N GLU A 247 -11.09 -24.75 1.59
CA GLU A 247 -12.38 -25.11 0.97
C GLU A 247 -12.92 -26.47 1.42
N ILE A 248 -12.04 -27.44 1.71
CA ILE A 248 -12.43 -28.75 2.24
C ILE A 248 -12.37 -28.84 3.77
N GLY A 249 -12.08 -27.74 4.48
CA GLY A 249 -12.07 -27.69 5.95
C GLY A 249 -10.91 -28.43 6.63
N THR A 250 -9.78 -28.64 5.94
CA THR A 250 -8.58 -29.34 6.48
C THR A 250 -7.37 -28.42 6.66
N PHE A 251 -7.57 -27.11 6.54
CA PHE A 251 -6.51 -26.14 6.74
C PHE A 251 -6.17 -26.00 8.23
N GLU A 252 -4.88 -26.05 8.51
CA GLU A 252 -4.32 -25.72 9.81
C GLU A 252 -3.21 -24.69 9.60
N MET A 253 -3.20 -23.65 10.44
CA MET A 253 -2.20 -22.59 10.37
C MET A 253 -0.84 -23.09 10.89
N ASP A 254 0.20 -22.89 10.09
CA ASP A 254 1.58 -23.01 10.54
C ASP A 254 1.99 -21.75 11.32
N TRP A 255 1.85 -21.83 12.64
CA TRP A 255 2.17 -20.72 13.54
C TRP A 255 3.67 -20.40 13.61
N GLU A 256 4.56 -21.34 13.30
CA GLU A 256 6.00 -21.11 13.28
C GLU A 256 6.40 -20.28 12.05
N ALA A 257 5.88 -20.67 10.89
CA ALA A 257 6.03 -19.89 9.66
C ALA A 257 5.37 -18.50 9.78
N PHE A 258 4.21 -18.42 10.44
CA PHE A 258 3.54 -17.15 10.74
C PHE A 258 4.41 -16.26 11.65
N ASN A 259 4.98 -16.81 12.72
CA ASN A 259 5.83 -16.04 13.63
C ASN A 259 7.09 -15.51 12.93
N THR A 260 7.67 -16.29 12.02
CA THR A 260 8.77 -15.84 11.15
C THR A 260 8.36 -14.70 10.23
N TYR A 261 7.13 -14.75 9.70
CA TYR A 261 6.57 -13.66 8.90
C TYR A 261 6.37 -12.37 9.73
N VAL A 262 5.85 -12.49 10.95
CA VAL A 262 5.71 -11.36 11.89
C VAL A 262 7.06 -10.71 12.17
N GLY A 263 8.14 -11.48 12.30
CA GLY A 263 9.49 -10.95 12.47
C GLY A 263 9.89 -9.94 11.38
N LYS A 264 9.60 -10.25 10.11
CA LYS A 264 9.85 -9.33 8.99
C LYS A 264 8.96 -8.09 9.01
N ALA A 265 7.71 -8.23 9.44
CA ALA A 265 6.82 -7.08 9.62
C ALA A 265 7.30 -6.19 10.77
N PHE A 266 7.86 -6.79 11.82
CA PHE A 266 8.41 -6.09 12.97
C PHE A 266 9.66 -5.26 12.63
N GLU A 267 10.43 -5.62 11.61
CA GLU A 267 11.49 -4.75 11.05
C GLU A 267 10.92 -3.42 10.52
N GLU A 268 9.80 -3.44 9.80
CA GLU A 268 9.15 -2.21 9.31
C GLU A 268 8.54 -1.39 10.45
N ILE A 269 7.96 -2.06 11.46
CA ILE A 269 7.48 -1.38 12.68
C ILE A 269 8.65 -0.70 13.40
N SER A 270 9.78 -1.39 13.53
CA SER A 270 11.00 -0.85 14.14
C SER A 270 11.53 0.35 13.36
N ARG A 271 11.47 0.30 12.02
CA ARG A 271 11.80 1.44 11.15
C ARG A 271 10.88 2.63 11.39
N GLN A 272 9.57 2.41 11.55
CA GLN A 272 8.62 3.49 11.90
C GLN A 272 8.95 4.10 13.26
N PHE A 273 9.30 3.27 14.25
CA PHE A 273 9.71 3.74 15.57
C PHE A 273 10.98 4.60 15.53
N LEU A 274 12.00 4.15 14.78
CA LEU A 274 13.23 4.93 14.59
C LEU A 274 12.97 6.27 13.89
N LEU A 275 12.01 6.34 12.95
CA LEU A 275 11.63 7.58 12.30
C LEU A 275 10.97 8.57 13.28
N GLU A 276 10.11 8.11 14.19
CA GLU A 276 9.50 8.97 15.21
C GLU A 276 10.52 9.45 16.25
N LEU A 277 11.44 8.57 16.69
CA LEU A 277 12.55 8.98 17.56
C LEU A 277 13.47 10.01 16.88
N ASN A 278 13.71 9.86 15.58
CA ASN A 278 14.53 10.80 14.81
C ASN A 278 13.90 12.20 14.76
N LYS A 279 12.57 12.30 14.62
CA LYS A 279 11.83 13.57 14.63
C LYS A 279 11.91 14.28 15.99
N THR A 280 11.87 13.50 17.08
CA THR A 280 11.81 13.98 18.46
C THR A 280 13.19 14.13 19.13
N ASN A 281 14.29 13.93 18.40
CA ASN A 281 15.66 13.93 18.94
C ASN A 281 15.94 12.83 19.99
N GLY A 282 15.20 11.72 19.93
CA GLY A 282 15.39 10.59 20.85
C GLY A 282 16.53 9.64 20.49
N LEU A 283 17.28 9.91 19.42
CA LEU A 283 18.42 9.10 18.96
C LEU A 283 19.75 9.81 19.22
N PRO A 284 20.88 9.07 19.31
CA PRO A 284 22.21 9.65 19.54
C PRO A 284 22.65 10.69 18.48
N PHE A 285 22.04 10.65 17.29
CA PHE A 285 22.18 11.68 16.26
C PHE A 285 20.94 11.66 15.36
N ARG A 286 20.71 12.76 14.63
CA ARG A 286 19.69 12.79 13.57
C ARG A 286 20.20 12.12 12.32
N PHE A 287 19.54 11.08 11.82
CA PHE A 287 19.87 10.48 10.53
C PHE A 287 19.13 11.19 9.38
N THR A 288 19.74 11.22 8.20
CA THR A 288 19.16 11.71 6.94
C THR A 288 18.64 10.59 6.07
N LYS A 289 19.13 9.36 6.26
CA LYS A 289 18.73 8.18 5.49
C LYS A 289 18.60 6.97 6.42
N ILE A 290 17.63 6.11 6.16
CA ILE A 290 17.47 4.82 6.84
C ILE A 290 16.98 3.78 5.86
N GLY A 291 17.54 2.57 5.92
CA GLY A 291 17.10 1.43 5.12
C GLY A 291 17.94 0.19 5.42
N ARG A 292 17.59 -0.92 4.77
CA ARG A 292 18.38 -2.16 4.85
C ARG A 292 19.74 -1.98 4.19
N TRP A 293 20.70 -2.79 4.60
CA TRP A 293 21.99 -2.89 3.94
C TRP A 293 22.29 -4.35 3.62
N TRP A 294 22.82 -4.61 2.43
CA TRP A 294 23.31 -5.94 2.08
C TRP A 294 24.52 -5.85 1.16
N HIS A 295 25.49 -6.74 1.39
CA HIS A 295 26.65 -6.92 0.54
C HIS A 295 27.10 -8.39 0.55
N LYS A 296 27.11 -9.02 -0.63
CA LYS A 296 27.43 -10.45 -0.78
C LYS A 296 26.50 -11.32 0.09
N LYS A 297 27.03 -11.89 1.20
CA LYS A 297 26.32 -12.75 2.14
C LYS A 297 25.92 -12.03 3.45
N GLU A 298 26.38 -10.80 3.63
CA GLU A 298 26.10 -10.00 4.83
C GLU A 298 24.86 -9.13 4.60
N GLU A 299 24.03 -9.01 5.63
CA GLU A 299 22.82 -8.19 5.66
C GLU A 299 22.66 -7.56 7.05
N VAL A 300 22.18 -6.33 7.10
CA VAL A 300 21.82 -5.62 8.32
C VAL A 300 20.39 -5.10 8.15
N ASP A 301 19.53 -5.42 9.11
CA ASP A 301 18.09 -5.15 9.06
C ASP A 301 17.81 -3.66 8.86
N LEU A 302 18.45 -2.77 9.62
CA LEU A 302 18.33 -1.34 9.42
C LEU A 302 19.66 -0.64 9.69
N VAL A 303 20.03 0.27 8.78
CA VAL A 303 21.17 1.16 8.94
C VAL A 303 20.68 2.59 8.76
N ALA A 304 20.89 3.41 9.79
CA ALA A 304 20.57 4.82 9.77
C ALA A 304 21.87 5.63 9.58
N LEU A 305 21.88 6.54 8.60
CA LEU A 305 23.06 7.29 8.19
C LEU A 305 22.82 8.79 8.33
N ASN A 306 23.82 9.50 8.84
CA ASN A 306 23.96 10.94 8.66
C ASN A 306 25.22 11.19 7.82
N GLU A 307 25.03 11.50 6.54
CA GLU A 307 26.12 11.67 5.58
C GLU A 307 26.96 12.92 5.88
N ARG A 308 26.37 13.96 6.49
CA ARG A 308 27.07 15.21 6.83
C ARG A 308 28.01 15.02 8.02
N GLU A 309 27.53 14.34 9.06
CA GLU A 309 28.30 14.07 10.28
C GLU A 309 29.13 12.79 10.19
N LYS A 310 29.01 12.03 9.10
CA LYS A 310 29.63 10.70 8.91
C LYS A 310 29.34 9.73 10.05
N LYS A 311 28.11 9.77 10.57
CA LYS A 311 27.63 8.86 11.62
C LYS A 311 26.73 7.78 11.04
N ALA A 312 26.82 6.60 11.62
CA ALA A 312 25.98 5.45 11.27
C ALA A 312 25.48 4.78 12.56
N LEU A 313 24.24 4.30 12.51
CA LEU A 313 23.63 3.44 13.52
C LEU A 313 23.23 2.14 12.83
N PHE A 314 23.71 1.02 13.35
CA PHE A 314 23.36 -0.32 12.88
C PHE A 314 22.34 -0.90 13.85
N ILE A 315 21.22 -1.39 13.32
CA ILE A 315 20.12 -1.94 14.12
C ILE A 315 19.82 -3.34 13.61
N GLU A 316 19.86 -4.29 14.54
CA GLU A 316 19.38 -5.65 14.35
C GLU A 316 18.02 -5.78 15.03
N VAL A 317 17.02 -6.29 14.31
CA VAL A 317 15.66 -6.45 14.82
C VAL A 317 15.41 -7.91 15.15
N LYS A 318 14.84 -8.17 16.32
CA LYS A 318 14.50 -9.53 16.76
C LYS A 318 13.09 -9.58 17.32
N TRP A 319 12.26 -10.41 16.69
CA TRP A 319 10.95 -10.78 17.19
C TRP A 319 11.07 -12.09 17.99
N LYS A 320 11.22 -11.96 19.31
CA LYS A 320 11.26 -13.05 20.28
C LYS A 320 11.13 -12.51 21.69
N GLU A 321 10.73 -13.36 22.62
CA GLU A 321 10.90 -13.05 24.04
C GLU A 321 12.38 -12.92 24.38
N LEU A 322 12.75 -11.78 24.95
CA LEU A 322 14.09 -11.57 25.47
C LEU A 322 14.17 -12.20 26.86
N GLY A 323 14.88 -13.32 26.98
CA GLY A 323 15.32 -13.81 28.30
C GLY A 323 16.13 -12.72 29.02
N LYS A 324 15.92 -12.57 30.33
CA LYS A 324 16.66 -11.62 31.18
C LYS A 324 18.17 -11.82 30.95
N GLY A 325 18.85 -10.85 30.32
CA GLY A 325 20.31 -10.87 30.10
C GLY A 325 20.80 -10.73 28.64
N LYS A 326 19.92 -10.68 27.63
CA LYS A 326 20.33 -10.57 26.20
C LYS A 326 20.31 -9.16 25.62
N ARG A 327 20.52 -8.11 26.43
CA ARG A 327 20.88 -6.78 25.92
C ARG A 327 22.39 -6.77 25.70
N ARG A 328 22.84 -6.94 24.47
CA ARG A 328 24.25 -6.72 24.10
C ARG A 328 24.31 -5.37 23.40
N GLU A 329 24.92 -4.40 24.06
CA GLU A 329 25.40 -3.18 23.38
C GLU A 329 26.60 -3.62 22.54
N PHE A 330 26.55 -3.36 21.23
CA PHE A 330 27.63 -3.61 20.28
C PHE A 330 28.26 -2.29 19.86
#